data_AF-A0AAV3XGS3-F1
#
_entry.id   AF-A0AAV3XGS3-F1
#
_cell.length_a   1.000
_cell.length_b   1.000
_cell.length_c   1.000
_cell.angle_alpha   90.00
_cell.angle_beta   90.00
_cell.angle_gamma   90.00
#
_symmetry.space_group_name_H-M   'P 1'
#
loop_
_entity.id
_entity.type
_entity.pdbx_description
1 polymer ?
#
loop_
_entity_poly.entity_id
_entity_poly.type
_entity_poly.pdbx_seq_one_letter_code
_entity_poly.pdbx_strand_id
1 'polypeptide(L)'
;MKSTLRSPLILLTVLVAGISLTEALMAIPANNTATKQTRSCTPRNCTPYRANFERAIANGIISRPGRVPGVEQAIALADRAMTRGDRTTAALRIAQALVILSEEQGTESAIAYERTLEADMKAKKGQSLRTALPLFGRIFPQNRNPFR
;
A
#
# COMPACT_ATOMS: atom_id res chain seq x y z
N MET A 1 46.50 31.01 45.08
CA MET A 1 45.95 30.53 46.37
C MET A 1 44.44 30.39 46.24
N LYS A 2 43.93 29.20 46.59
CA LYS A 2 42.58 28.85 47.08
C LYS A 2 41.31 29.33 46.35
N SER A 3 40.60 28.34 45.82
CA SER A 3 39.16 28.31 45.50
C SER A 3 38.27 28.80 46.63
N THR A 4 37.12 29.42 46.34
CA THR A 4 35.84 29.04 46.97
C THR A 4 34.63 29.43 46.12
N LEU A 5 33.82 28.40 45.85
CA LEU A 5 32.46 28.41 45.30
C LEU A 5 31.54 29.40 46.05
N ARG A 6 30.72 30.16 45.32
CA ARG A 6 29.37 30.53 45.77
C ARG A 6 28.39 30.42 44.61
N SER A 7 27.44 29.51 44.80
CA SER A 7 26.28 29.21 43.97
C SER A 7 25.29 30.38 43.98
N PRO A 8 24.64 30.69 42.84
CA PRO A 8 23.32 31.30 42.88
C PRO A 8 22.25 30.34 42.34
N LEU A 9 21.25 30.08 43.18
CA LEU A 9 19.92 29.63 42.77
C LEU A 9 19.39 30.57 41.68
N ILE A 10 19.09 30.04 40.51
CA ILE A 10 18.32 30.74 39.47
C ILE A 10 17.03 29.96 39.26
N LEU A 11 15.95 30.54 39.78
CA LEU A 11 14.57 30.13 39.59
C LEU A 11 14.19 30.49 38.14
N LEU A 12 14.18 29.51 37.22
CA LEU A 12 13.78 29.73 35.83
C LEU A 12 12.27 29.56 35.69
N THR A 13 11.51 30.66 35.83
CA THR A 13 10.11 30.74 35.37
C THR A 13 10.12 30.90 33.86
N VAL A 14 9.83 29.83 33.12
CA VAL A 14 9.61 29.91 31.67
C VAL A 14 8.17 30.31 31.40
N LEU A 15 7.99 31.57 31.01
CA LEU A 15 6.77 32.10 30.44
C LEU A 15 6.72 31.69 28.95
N VAL A 16 5.89 30.71 28.59
CA VAL A 16 5.59 30.43 27.18
C VAL A 16 4.32 31.19 26.81
N ALA A 17 4.52 32.32 26.14
CA ALA A 17 3.45 33.04 25.47
C ALA A 17 3.17 32.39 24.11
N GLY A 18 1.91 32.04 23.90
CA GLY A 18 1.19 32.22 22.64
C GLY A 18 1.47 31.24 21.51
N ILE A 19 0.53 30.30 21.30
CA ILE A 19 -0.05 30.09 19.96
C ILE A 19 -1.53 29.73 20.14
N SER A 20 -2.42 30.63 19.73
CA SER A 20 -3.81 30.30 19.46
C SER A 20 -3.85 29.45 18.19
N LEU A 21 -4.28 28.20 18.28
CA LEU A 21 -4.79 27.46 17.13
C LEU A 21 -6.27 27.15 17.37
N THR A 22 -7.10 28.00 16.79
CA THR A 22 -8.48 27.71 16.46
C THR A 22 -8.53 26.56 15.43
N GLU A 23 -9.56 25.73 15.57
CA GLU A 23 -10.11 24.78 14.58
C GLU A 23 -9.24 23.59 14.15
N ALA A 24 -9.60 22.41 14.66
CA ALA A 24 -9.68 21.23 13.83
C ALA A 24 -10.82 20.33 14.33
N LEU A 25 -11.86 20.28 13.50
CA LEU A 25 -12.83 19.19 13.31
C LEU A 25 -12.93 18.12 14.40
N MET A 26 -14.17 17.94 14.87
CA MET A 26 -14.59 16.68 15.47
C MET A 26 -14.08 15.50 14.64
N ALA A 27 -13.20 14.70 15.22
CA ALA A 27 -12.89 13.38 14.72
C ALA A 27 -14.15 12.53 14.89
N ILE A 28 -15.02 12.58 13.88
CA ILE A 28 -16.01 11.53 13.65
C ILE A 28 -15.20 10.23 13.57
N PRO A 29 -15.48 9.22 14.40
CA PRO A 29 -14.77 7.96 14.31
C PRO A 29 -14.97 7.43 12.89
N ALA A 30 -13.88 7.27 12.16
CA ALA A 30 -13.89 6.58 10.87
C ALA A 30 -14.51 5.21 11.14
N ASN A 31 -15.74 5.05 10.68
CA ASN A 31 -16.53 3.86 10.88
C ASN A 31 -15.77 2.74 10.19
N ASN A 32 -15.09 1.92 11.00
CA ASN A 32 -14.31 0.77 10.55
C ASN A 32 -15.27 -0.17 9.82
N THR A 33 -15.39 -0.01 8.50
CA THR A 33 -16.01 -1.02 7.63
C THR A 33 -15.01 -2.16 7.41
N ALA A 34 -14.53 -2.72 8.51
CA ALA A 34 -13.90 -4.03 8.57
C ALA A 34 -14.95 -5.14 8.43
N THR A 35 -15.88 -5.05 7.48
CA THR A 35 -16.86 -6.11 7.20
C THR A 35 -17.37 -6.04 5.76
N LYS A 36 -16.51 -6.27 4.78
CA LYS A 36 -16.97 -6.94 3.57
C LYS A 36 -16.34 -8.31 3.53
N GLN A 37 -17.13 -9.31 3.92
CA GLN A 37 -16.91 -10.69 3.49
C GLN A 37 -16.48 -10.68 2.02
N THR A 38 -15.47 -11.47 1.70
CA THR A 38 -15.02 -11.73 0.32
C THR A 38 -16.27 -12.13 -0.47
N ARG A 39 -16.85 -11.19 -1.22
CA ARG A 39 -18.01 -11.48 -2.07
C ARG A 39 -17.58 -12.60 -3.00
N SER A 40 -18.42 -13.62 -3.17
CA SER A 40 -18.18 -14.68 -4.15
C SER A 40 -17.87 -14.02 -5.48
N CYS A 41 -16.64 -14.19 -5.95
CA CYS A 41 -16.16 -13.54 -7.15
C CYS A 41 -16.48 -14.43 -8.35
N THR A 42 -17.45 -14.02 -9.16
CA THR A 42 -17.63 -14.56 -10.51
C THR A 42 -17.10 -13.53 -11.51
N PRO A 43 -16.67 -13.95 -12.72
CA PRO A 43 -16.22 -13.02 -13.75
C PRO A 43 -17.22 -11.89 -14.07
N ARG A 44 -18.51 -12.09 -13.78
CA ARG A 44 -19.58 -11.09 -13.98
C ARG A 44 -19.62 -9.98 -12.94
N ASN A 45 -19.17 -10.24 -11.70
CA ASN A 45 -19.40 -9.36 -10.56
C ASN A 45 -18.10 -8.77 -9.98
N CYS A 46 -16.95 -9.06 -10.60
CA CYS A 46 -15.64 -8.67 -10.13
C CYS A 46 -14.96 -7.67 -11.04
N THR A 47 -14.12 -6.84 -10.45
CA THR A 47 -13.13 -6.08 -11.22
C THR A 47 -12.18 -7.07 -11.93
N PRO A 48 -11.63 -6.70 -13.10
CA PRO A 48 -10.64 -7.53 -13.78
C PRO A 48 -9.45 -7.93 -12.90
N TYR A 49 -8.99 -7.03 -12.03
CA TYR A 49 -7.93 -7.33 -11.07
C TYR A 49 -8.36 -8.39 -10.05
N ARG A 50 -9.56 -8.27 -9.44
CA ARG A 50 -10.07 -9.28 -8.52
C ARG A 50 -10.24 -10.63 -9.22
N ALA A 51 -10.81 -10.65 -10.41
CA ALA A 51 -11.02 -11.89 -11.17
C ALA A 51 -9.70 -12.61 -11.48
N ASN A 52 -8.68 -11.88 -11.94
CA ASN A 52 -7.35 -12.42 -12.17
C ASN A 52 -6.69 -12.94 -10.89
N PHE A 53 -6.81 -12.19 -9.79
CA PHE A 53 -6.23 -12.56 -8.51
C PHE A 53 -6.84 -13.85 -7.95
N GLU A 54 -8.16 -13.97 -8.01
CA GLU A 54 -8.87 -15.19 -7.58
C GLU A 54 -8.59 -16.38 -8.52
N ARG A 55 -8.47 -16.14 -9.83
CA ARG A 55 -8.01 -17.17 -10.80
C ARG A 55 -6.60 -17.66 -10.48
N ALA A 56 -5.69 -16.77 -10.09
CA ALA A 56 -4.34 -17.15 -9.69
C ALA A 56 -4.34 -18.01 -8.41
N ILE A 57 -5.27 -17.77 -7.48
CA ILE A 57 -5.46 -18.62 -6.30
C ILE A 57 -6.03 -19.99 -6.72
N ALA A 58 -7.10 -20.01 -7.51
CA ALA A 58 -7.76 -21.23 -7.97
C ALA A 58 -6.82 -22.15 -8.77
N ASN A 59 -5.93 -21.57 -9.57
CA ASN A 59 -4.96 -22.30 -10.38
C ASN A 59 -3.67 -22.67 -9.61
N GLY A 60 -3.58 -22.40 -8.30
CA GLY A 60 -2.39 -22.70 -7.49
C GLY A 60 -1.15 -21.87 -7.84
N ILE A 61 -1.31 -20.76 -8.57
CA ILE A 61 -0.20 -19.83 -8.86
C ILE A 61 0.24 -19.11 -7.59
N ILE A 62 -0.72 -18.78 -6.72
CA ILE A 62 -0.48 -18.17 -5.41
C ILE A 62 -1.34 -18.85 -4.35
N SER A 63 -0.84 -18.93 -3.13
CA SER A 63 -1.68 -19.14 -1.95
C SER A 63 -2.38 -17.83 -1.59
N ARG A 64 -3.61 -17.90 -1.04
CA ARG A 64 -4.33 -16.70 -0.61
C ARG A 64 -3.50 -15.93 0.42
N PRO A 65 -3.02 -14.72 0.12
CA PRO A 65 -2.22 -13.97 1.07
C PRO A 65 -3.09 -13.43 2.20
N GLY A 66 -2.47 -13.19 3.36
CA GLY A 66 -3.12 -12.53 4.48
C GLY A 66 -3.73 -11.19 4.09
N ARG A 67 -4.88 -10.86 4.69
CA ARG A 67 -5.62 -9.62 4.42
C ARG A 67 -4.76 -8.41 4.73
N VAL A 68 -5.01 -7.35 3.97
CA VAL A 68 -4.43 -6.01 4.16
C VAL A 68 -5.57 -5.01 4.25
N PRO A 69 -5.48 -4.02 5.14
CA PRO A 69 -6.59 -3.10 5.44
C PRO A 69 -6.85 -2.07 4.34
N GLY A 70 -5.90 -1.82 3.44
CA GLY A 70 -6.06 -0.84 2.37
C GLY A 70 -4.88 -0.80 1.41
N VAL A 71 -5.00 0.07 0.39
CA VAL A 71 -4.01 0.25 -0.69
C VAL A 71 -2.64 0.66 -0.15
N GLU A 72 -2.59 1.69 0.71
CA GLU A 72 -1.33 2.23 1.26
C GLU A 72 -0.55 1.18 2.06
N GLN A 73 -1.25 0.40 2.89
CA GLN A 73 -0.61 -0.66 3.66
C GLN A 73 -0.03 -1.75 2.75
N ALA A 74 -0.74 -2.12 1.69
CA ALA A 74 -0.28 -3.09 0.73
C ALA A 74 0.98 -2.61 0.00
N ILE A 75 1.03 -1.33 -0.41
CA ILE A 75 2.20 -0.71 -1.03
C ILE A 75 3.39 -0.69 -0.06
N ALA A 76 3.19 -0.24 1.18
CA ALA A 76 4.26 -0.20 2.17
C ALA A 76 4.84 -1.58 2.49
N LEU A 77 4.03 -2.65 2.39
CA LEU A 77 4.51 -4.03 2.52
C LEU A 77 5.26 -4.49 1.26
N ALA A 78 4.82 -4.07 0.07
CA ALA A 78 5.54 -4.34 -1.16
C ALA A 78 6.93 -3.70 -1.18
N ASP A 79 7.04 -2.44 -0.77
CA ASP A 79 8.32 -1.71 -0.73
C ASP A 79 9.31 -2.34 0.24
N ARG A 80 8.83 -2.76 1.43
CA ARG A 80 9.64 -3.51 2.39
C ARG A 80 10.11 -4.84 1.81
N ALA A 81 9.25 -5.56 1.10
CA ALA A 81 9.61 -6.82 0.47
C ALA A 81 10.65 -6.61 -0.65
N MET A 82 10.47 -5.58 -1.48
CA MET A 82 11.45 -5.18 -2.51
C MET A 82 12.82 -4.84 -1.91
N THR A 83 12.83 -4.08 -0.81
CA THR A 83 14.07 -3.70 -0.10
C THR A 83 14.82 -4.92 0.43
N ARG A 84 14.09 -5.96 0.86
CA ARG A 84 14.66 -7.23 1.34
C ARG A 84 14.99 -8.22 0.21
N GLY A 85 14.73 -7.86 -1.05
CA GLY A 85 14.91 -8.76 -2.20
C GLY A 85 13.82 -9.83 -2.34
N ASP A 86 12.75 -9.79 -1.54
CA ASP A 86 11.63 -10.72 -1.63
C ASP A 86 10.64 -10.30 -2.72
N ARG A 87 10.98 -10.67 -3.95
CA ARG A 87 10.18 -10.36 -5.15
C ARG A 87 8.81 -11.06 -5.14
N THR A 88 8.71 -12.21 -4.48
CA THR A 88 7.46 -12.98 -4.38
C THR A 88 6.45 -12.23 -3.52
N THR A 89 6.85 -11.84 -2.31
CA THR A 89 5.98 -11.05 -1.43
C THR A 89 5.69 -9.69 -2.04
N ALA A 90 6.66 -9.03 -2.66
CA ALA A 90 6.43 -7.76 -3.35
C ALA A 90 5.33 -7.87 -4.42
N ALA A 91 5.42 -8.87 -5.30
CA ALA A 91 4.42 -9.12 -6.33
C ALA A 91 3.01 -9.37 -5.74
N LEU A 92 2.92 -10.17 -4.68
CA LEU A 92 1.65 -10.44 -3.99
C LEU A 92 1.03 -9.18 -3.40
N ARG A 93 1.84 -8.33 -2.75
CA ARG A 93 1.37 -7.12 -2.09
C ARG A 93 0.97 -6.03 -3.10
N ILE A 94 1.72 -5.88 -4.18
CA ILE A 94 1.31 -5.01 -5.31
C ILE A 94 0.00 -5.52 -5.91
N ALA A 95 -0.15 -6.83 -6.08
CA ALA A 95 -1.38 -7.39 -6.60
C ALA A 95 -2.59 -7.15 -5.69
N GLN A 96 -2.42 -7.28 -4.37
CA GLN A 96 -3.46 -6.89 -3.41
C GLN A 96 -3.78 -5.39 -3.49
N ALA A 97 -2.79 -4.53 -3.65
CA ALA A 97 -3.01 -3.08 -3.78
C ALA A 97 -3.88 -2.76 -5.00
N LEU A 98 -3.57 -3.34 -6.17
CA LEU A 98 -4.36 -3.13 -7.40
C LEU A 98 -5.78 -3.67 -7.29
N VAL A 99 -5.96 -4.82 -6.63
CA VAL A 99 -7.29 -5.38 -6.38
C VAL A 99 -8.11 -4.43 -5.51
N ILE A 100 -7.57 -3.98 -4.37
CA ILE A 100 -8.26 -3.05 -3.47
C ILE A 100 -8.58 -1.73 -4.20
N LEU A 101 -7.58 -1.16 -4.88
CA LEU A 101 -7.73 0.08 -5.62
C LEU A 101 -8.81 -0.03 -6.70
N SER A 102 -8.88 -1.16 -7.41
CA SER A 102 -9.90 -1.39 -8.43
C SER A 102 -11.31 -1.48 -7.84
N GLU A 103 -11.45 -2.01 -6.63
CA GLU A 103 -12.74 -2.19 -5.95
C GLU A 103 -13.22 -0.90 -5.27
N GLU A 104 -12.30 -0.07 -4.80
CA GLU A 104 -12.60 1.19 -4.12
C GLU A 104 -12.74 2.37 -5.09
N GLN A 105 -11.87 2.44 -6.09
CA GLN A 105 -11.72 3.61 -6.98
C GLN A 105 -11.94 3.29 -8.47
N GLY A 106 -12.30 2.04 -8.79
CA GLY A 106 -12.58 1.60 -10.14
C GLY A 106 -11.35 1.08 -10.90
N THR A 107 -11.62 0.28 -11.94
CA THR A 107 -10.59 -0.39 -12.75
C THR A 107 -9.63 0.59 -13.43
N GLU A 108 -10.11 1.75 -13.90
CA GLU A 108 -9.27 2.75 -14.56
C GLU A 108 -8.20 3.31 -13.62
N SER A 109 -8.54 3.56 -12.35
CA SER A 109 -7.60 4.01 -11.32
C SER A 109 -6.51 2.96 -11.06
N ALA A 110 -6.89 1.68 -11.04
CA ALA A 110 -5.93 0.59 -10.92
C ALA A 110 -5.03 0.44 -12.16
N ILE A 111 -5.57 0.63 -13.37
CA ILE A 111 -4.76 0.64 -14.61
C ILE A 111 -3.77 1.80 -14.61
N ALA A 112 -4.20 3.00 -14.22
CA ALA A 112 -3.33 4.16 -14.12
C ALA A 112 -2.20 3.91 -13.11
N TYR A 113 -2.51 3.32 -11.96
CA TYR A 113 -1.51 2.96 -10.96
C TYR A 113 -0.57 1.83 -11.42
N GLU A 114 -1.05 0.82 -12.14
CA GLU A 114 -0.16 -0.18 -12.74
C GLU A 114 0.83 0.46 -13.73
N ARG A 115 0.38 1.45 -14.51
CA ARG A 115 1.26 2.19 -15.44
C ARG A 115 2.31 3.01 -14.69
N THR A 116 1.98 3.63 -13.56
CA THR A 116 2.99 4.34 -12.75
C THR A 116 4.01 3.36 -12.18
N LEU A 117 3.59 2.19 -11.68
CA LEU A 117 4.50 1.14 -11.22
C LEU A 117 5.42 0.62 -12.32
N GLU A 118 4.89 0.43 -13.54
CA GLU A 118 5.67 0.04 -14.72
C GLU A 118 6.71 1.10 -15.08
N ALA A 119 6.36 2.38 -15.07
CA ALA A 119 7.28 3.48 -15.35
C ALA A 119 8.37 3.58 -14.27
N ASP A 120 7.99 3.49 -13.00
CA ASP A 120 8.89 3.50 -11.86
C ASP A 120 9.89 2.35 -11.90
N MET A 121 9.43 1.14 -12.24
CA MET A 121 10.31 -0.02 -12.33
C MET A 121 11.32 0.13 -13.48
N LYS A 122 10.87 0.66 -14.62
CA LYS A 122 11.77 0.98 -15.75
C LYS A 122 12.80 2.03 -15.37
N ALA A 123 12.38 3.11 -14.72
CA ALA A 123 13.29 4.18 -14.30
C ALA A 123 14.33 3.69 -13.27
N LYS A 124 13.90 2.90 -12.28
CA LYS A 124 14.75 2.48 -11.16
C LYS A 124 15.60 1.24 -11.46
N LYS A 125 15.12 0.33 -12.30
CA LYS A 125 15.74 -1.00 -12.54
C LYS A 125 16.05 -1.29 -14.00
N GLY A 126 15.66 -0.43 -14.94
CA GLY A 126 15.85 -0.67 -16.38
C GLY A 126 15.00 -1.82 -16.93
N GLN A 127 13.98 -2.27 -16.20
CA GLN A 127 13.18 -3.46 -16.53
C GLN A 127 11.69 -3.15 -16.38
N SER A 128 10.84 -3.84 -17.14
CA SER A 128 9.39 -3.79 -16.93
C SER A 128 9.01 -4.34 -15.56
N LEU A 129 7.84 -3.96 -15.04
CA LEU A 129 7.30 -4.49 -13.79
C LEU A 129 7.20 -6.03 -13.84
N ARG A 130 6.78 -6.57 -14.98
CA ARG A 130 6.60 -8.02 -15.18
C ARG A 130 7.92 -8.77 -15.29
N THR A 131 8.98 -8.14 -15.80
CA THR A 131 10.33 -8.73 -15.80
C THR A 131 10.94 -8.68 -14.39
N ALA A 132 10.78 -7.57 -13.69
CA ALA A 132 11.30 -7.41 -12.33
C ALA A 132 10.56 -8.31 -11.32
N LEU A 133 9.26 -8.52 -11.52
CA LEU A 133 8.37 -9.31 -10.68
C LEU A 133 7.64 -10.38 -11.50
N PRO A 134 8.29 -11.52 -11.81
CA PRO A 134 7.69 -12.54 -12.67
C PRO A 134 6.36 -13.09 -12.16
N LEU A 135 6.20 -13.24 -10.84
CA LEU A 135 4.94 -13.67 -10.24
C LEU A 135 3.81 -12.67 -10.52
N PHE A 136 4.09 -11.37 -10.54
CA PHE A 136 3.10 -10.35 -10.88
C PHE A 136 2.58 -10.56 -12.31
N GLY A 137 3.46 -10.85 -13.27
CA GLY A 137 3.07 -11.17 -14.64
C GLY A 137 2.26 -12.47 -14.77
N ARG A 138 2.42 -13.41 -13.84
CA ARG A 138 1.58 -14.63 -13.79
C ARG A 138 0.20 -14.38 -13.17
N ILE A 139 0.11 -13.45 -12.22
CA ILE A 139 -1.18 -13.03 -11.63
C ILE A 139 -1.96 -12.18 -12.64
N PHE A 140 -1.29 -11.22 -13.31
CA PHE A 140 -1.87 -10.31 -14.29
C PHE A 140 -1.16 -10.39 -15.65
N PRO A 141 -1.46 -11.42 -16.46
CA PRO A 141 -0.81 -11.63 -17.73
C PRO A 141 -1.10 -10.49 -18.72
N GLN A 142 -0.06 -10.11 -19.47
CA GLN A 142 -0.16 -9.18 -20.60
C GLN A 142 -0.77 -9.90 -21.81
N ASN A 143 -2.05 -10.27 -21.74
CA ASN A 143 -2.77 -10.73 -22.93
C ASN A 143 -3.82 -9.70 -23.33
N ARG A 144 -3.82 -9.42 -24.64
CA ARG A 144 -4.68 -8.45 -25.33
C ARG A 144 -6.11 -8.56 -24.79
N ASN A 145 -6.53 -7.51 -24.11
CA ASN A 145 -7.81 -7.33 -23.44
C ASN A 145 -7.86 -7.82 -21.97
N PRO A 146 -7.78 -6.92 -20.97
CA PRO A 146 -8.00 -7.26 -19.56
C PRO A 146 -9.45 -7.73 -19.27
N PHE A 147 -10.34 -7.68 -20.27
CA PHE A 147 -11.76 -8.03 -20.20
C PHE A 147 -12.12 -9.42 -20.77
N ARG A 148 -11.15 -10.33 -21.03
CA ARG A 148 -11.41 -11.65 -21.61
C ARG A 148 -11.21 -12.82 -20.64
#